data_AF-A0A1S3N1I0-F1
#
_entry.id   AF-A0A1S3N1I0-F1
#
_cell.length_a   1.000
_cell.length_b   1.000
_cell.length_c   1.000
_cell.angle_alpha   90.00
_cell.angle_beta   90.00
_cell.angle_gamma   90.00
#
_symmetry.space_group_name_H-M   'P 1'
#
loop_
_entity.id
_entity.type
_entity.pdbx_description
1 polymer ?
#
loop_
_entity_poly.entity_id
_entity_poly.type
_entity_poly.pdbx_seq_one_letter_code
_entity_poly.pdbx_strand_id
1 'polypeptide(L)'
;MKADIIWIYKLFLCAVLAVNSECRKQSLQQYQKSEDTRLLCPDCPQPSMVKNSRSLEHCARKCSKNKKTFTCRAFYFDHQNRKCHLLPFDRFMDGAHREHRVNFDLYEKKDYVRECIIGSGVNYKGRRAVTKANIPCQSWTESFPHEHT
;
A
#
# COMPACT_ATOMS: atom_id res chain seq x y z
N MET A 1 5.14 36.17 40.25
CA MET A 1 5.37 34.85 40.87
C MET A 1 4.48 33.71 40.34
N LYS A 2 3.20 33.92 39.96
CA LYS A 2 2.38 32.85 39.32
C LYS A 2 2.34 32.92 37.78
N ALA A 3 2.54 34.09 37.18
CA ALA A 3 2.48 34.27 35.72
C ALA A 3 3.76 33.78 35.02
N ASP A 4 4.92 33.97 35.64
CA ASP A 4 6.24 33.65 35.07
C ASP A 4 6.44 32.14 34.88
N ILE A 5 5.83 31.34 35.76
CA ILE A 5 5.90 29.88 35.75
C ILE A 5 4.94 29.27 34.70
N ILE A 6 3.81 29.93 34.41
CA ILE A 6 2.82 29.45 33.44
C ILE A 6 3.38 29.46 32.01
N TRP A 7 4.23 30.45 31.69
CA TRP A 7 4.84 30.52 30.36
C TRP A 7 5.88 29.42 30.14
N ILE A 8 6.61 29.05 31.19
CA ILE A 8 7.54 27.90 31.18
C ILE A 8 6.79 26.60 30.92
N TYR A 9 5.66 26.36 31.60
CA TYR A 9 4.84 25.17 31.36
C TYR A 9 4.24 25.16 29.95
N LYS A 10 3.81 26.31 29.40
CA LYS A 10 3.32 26.41 28.02
C LYS A 10 4.40 26.12 26.98
N LEU A 11 5.63 26.59 27.20
CA LEU A 11 6.78 26.31 26.34
C LEU A 11 7.19 24.84 26.43
N PHE A 12 7.24 24.27 27.64
CA PHE A 12 7.51 22.84 27.83
C PHE A 12 6.44 21.98 27.16
N LEU A 13 5.17 22.35 27.29
CA LEU A 13 4.07 21.64 26.62
C LEU A 13 4.19 21.72 25.09
N CYS A 14 4.53 22.88 24.53
CA CYS A 14 4.77 23.02 23.08
C CYS A 14 5.98 22.20 22.61
N ALA A 15 7.08 22.20 23.36
CA ALA A 15 8.25 21.40 23.05
C ALA A 15 7.94 19.89 23.11
N VAL A 16 7.21 19.43 24.13
CA VAL A 16 6.76 18.03 24.25
C VAL A 16 5.82 17.65 23.11
N LEU A 17 4.91 18.54 22.68
CA LEU A 17 4.04 18.31 21.52
C LEU A 17 4.82 18.28 20.19
N ALA A 18 5.86 19.09 20.05
CA ALA A 18 6.71 19.13 18.86
C ALA A 18 7.67 17.95 18.77
N VAL A 19 8.24 17.49 19.89
CA VAL A 19 9.18 16.35 19.95
C VAL A 19 8.44 15.01 19.81
N ASN A 20 7.18 14.93 20.25
CA ASN A 20 6.29 13.78 20.03
C ASN A 20 5.58 13.80 18.68
N SER A 21 5.91 14.75 17.78
CA SER A 21 5.58 14.66 16.37
C SER A 21 6.48 13.62 15.71
N GLU A 22 6.37 12.38 16.16
CA GLU A 22 6.72 11.23 15.34
C GLU A 22 5.93 11.43 14.04
N CYS A 23 6.61 11.77 12.95
CA CYS A 23 5.99 11.99 11.65
C CYS A 23 5.27 10.69 11.30
N ARG A 24 3.97 10.62 11.66
CA ARG A 24 3.14 9.44 11.47
C ARG A 24 3.09 9.25 9.97
N LYS A 25 3.94 8.35 9.45
CA LYS A 25 3.99 8.07 8.01
C LYS A 25 2.58 7.73 7.57
N GLN A 26 1.98 8.63 6.82
CA GLN A 26 0.60 8.47 6.38
C GLN A 26 0.57 7.26 5.45
N SER A 27 -0.29 6.28 5.75
CA SER A 27 -0.30 4.99 5.06
C SER A 27 -0.50 5.17 3.56
N LEU A 28 -1.26 6.20 3.17
CA LEU A 28 -1.52 6.56 1.77
C LEU A 28 -0.27 6.90 0.96
N GLN A 29 0.81 7.36 1.59
CA GLN A 29 2.06 7.67 0.88
C GLN A 29 2.68 6.43 0.21
N GLN A 30 2.36 5.23 0.69
CA GLN A 30 2.80 3.95 0.12
C GLN A 30 2.05 3.57 -1.17
N TYR A 31 1.06 4.34 -1.57
CA TYR A 31 0.19 4.05 -2.71
C TYR A 31 0.37 5.08 -3.83
N GLN A 32 0.16 4.66 -5.06
CA GLN A 32 -0.11 5.54 -6.20
C GLN A 32 -1.62 5.63 -6.40
N LYS A 33 -2.16 6.84 -6.60
CA LYS A 33 -3.59 7.09 -6.80
C LYS A 33 -3.91 7.12 -8.30
N SER A 34 -5.06 6.59 -8.69
CA SER A 34 -5.72 6.88 -9.97
C SER A 34 -7.17 7.26 -9.70
N GLU A 35 -7.56 8.44 -10.15
CA GLU A 35 -8.91 8.97 -9.95
C GLU A 35 -9.92 8.30 -10.87
N ASP A 36 -11.18 8.25 -10.43
CA ASP A 36 -12.32 7.71 -11.19
C ASP A 36 -12.02 6.38 -11.89
N THR A 37 -11.33 5.51 -11.18
CA THR A 37 -10.83 4.23 -11.67
C THR A 37 -11.07 3.14 -10.62
N ARG A 38 -11.52 1.98 -11.07
CA ARG A 38 -11.42 0.73 -10.31
C ARG A 38 -10.62 -0.31 -11.08
N LEU A 39 -10.10 -1.29 -10.34
CA LEU A 39 -9.40 -2.42 -10.93
C LEU A 39 -10.26 -3.67 -10.77
N LEU A 40 -10.51 -4.35 -11.88
CA LEU A 40 -11.28 -5.59 -11.95
C LEU A 40 -10.36 -6.72 -12.40
N CYS A 41 -10.67 -7.93 -11.94
CA CYS A 41 -10.03 -9.15 -12.40
C CYS A 41 -11.00 -10.31 -12.20
N PRO A 42 -11.89 -10.58 -13.18
CA PRO A 42 -12.87 -11.66 -13.10
C PRO A 42 -12.22 -13.04 -12.95
N ASP A 43 -11.06 -13.24 -13.59
CA ASP A 43 -10.35 -14.52 -13.66
C ASP A 43 -9.27 -14.69 -12.57
N CYS A 44 -9.20 -13.75 -11.62
CA CYS A 44 -8.20 -13.81 -10.55
C CYS A 44 -8.53 -14.92 -9.53
N PRO A 45 -7.53 -15.67 -9.04
CA PRO A 45 -7.75 -16.80 -8.11
C PRO A 45 -8.40 -16.43 -6.77
N GLN A 46 -8.39 -15.15 -6.39
CA GLN A 46 -8.92 -14.67 -5.11
C GLN A 46 -9.80 -13.44 -5.31
N PRO A 47 -11.03 -13.43 -4.74
CA PRO A 47 -11.95 -12.32 -4.89
C PRO A 47 -11.49 -11.10 -4.06
N SER A 48 -11.97 -9.91 -4.46
CA SER A 48 -11.78 -8.69 -3.67
C SER A 48 -12.52 -8.76 -2.34
N MET A 49 -11.91 -8.27 -1.26
CA MET A 49 -12.54 -8.19 0.05
C MET A 49 -13.15 -6.81 0.27
N VAL A 50 -14.47 -6.75 0.42
CA VAL A 50 -15.20 -5.49 0.68
C VAL A 50 -15.30 -5.23 2.17
N LYS A 51 -15.00 -4.01 2.60
CA LYS A 51 -15.16 -3.56 3.99
C LYS A 51 -15.75 -2.16 4.05
N ASN A 52 -16.59 -1.93 5.04
CA ASN A 52 -17.02 -0.58 5.38
C ASN A 52 -15.82 0.22 5.92
N SER A 53 -15.73 1.48 5.52
CA SER A 53 -14.69 2.37 6.01
C SER A 53 -15.13 3.83 5.99
N ARG A 54 -14.90 4.51 7.12
CA ARG A 54 -15.27 5.92 7.28
C ARG A 54 -14.26 6.88 6.65
N SER A 55 -13.06 6.41 6.30
CA SER A 55 -12.01 7.23 5.71
C SER A 55 -11.09 6.45 4.79
N LEU A 56 -10.53 7.16 3.82
CA LEU A 56 -9.54 6.64 2.89
C LEU A 56 -8.29 6.09 3.62
N GLU A 57 -7.79 6.80 4.62
CA GLU A 57 -6.63 6.39 5.42
C GLU A 57 -6.86 5.04 6.13
N HIS A 58 -8.09 4.78 6.58
CA HIS A 58 -8.42 3.50 7.20
C HIS A 58 -8.38 2.35 6.20
N CYS A 59 -8.68 2.61 4.93
CA CYS A 59 -8.56 1.64 3.83
C CYS A 59 -7.09 1.32 3.56
N ALA A 60 -6.25 2.34 3.43
CA ALA A 60 -4.81 2.19 3.25
C ALA A 60 -4.19 1.39 4.40
N ARG A 61 -4.50 1.74 5.66
CA ARG A 61 -4.03 0.99 6.83
C ARG A 61 -4.49 -0.47 6.82
N LYS A 62 -5.75 -0.74 6.45
CA LYS A 62 -6.26 -2.11 6.31
C LYS A 62 -5.51 -2.87 5.22
N CYS A 63 -5.20 -2.25 4.09
CA CYS A 63 -4.47 -2.89 3.01
C CYS A 63 -2.98 -3.11 3.35
N SER A 64 -2.34 -2.15 4.03
CA SER A 64 -0.92 -2.24 4.44
C SER A 64 -0.68 -3.32 5.49
N LYS A 65 -1.66 -3.64 6.33
CA LYS A 65 -1.57 -4.78 7.25
C LYS A 65 -1.43 -6.11 6.49
N ASN A 66 -0.44 -6.90 6.89
CA ASN A 66 -0.31 -8.30 6.50
C ASN A 66 -1.55 -9.07 6.98
N LYS A 67 -2.19 -9.78 6.07
CA LYS A 67 -3.36 -10.63 6.38
C LYS A 67 -2.94 -12.07 6.18
N LYS A 68 -3.50 -12.95 7.02
CA LYS A 68 -3.30 -14.40 6.89
C LYS A 68 -3.95 -14.97 5.62
N THR A 69 -5.01 -14.32 5.12
CA THR A 69 -5.84 -14.85 4.03
C THR A 69 -5.36 -14.46 2.64
N PHE A 70 -4.85 -13.24 2.46
CA PHE A 70 -4.32 -12.79 1.18
C PHE A 70 -3.39 -11.59 1.33
N THR A 71 -2.50 -11.42 0.35
CA THR A 71 -1.65 -10.23 0.25
C THR A 71 -2.40 -9.12 -0.47
N CYS A 72 -2.72 -8.02 0.23
CA CYS A 72 -3.37 -6.88 -0.41
C CYS A 72 -2.35 -6.08 -1.23
N ARG A 73 -2.58 -5.96 -2.53
CA ARG A 73 -1.71 -5.27 -3.50
C ARG A 73 -2.26 -3.90 -3.90
N ALA A 74 -3.57 -3.77 -3.96
CA ALA A 74 -4.26 -2.52 -4.24
C ALA A 74 -5.58 -2.44 -3.46
N PHE A 75 -6.20 -1.27 -3.46
CA PHE A 75 -7.59 -1.12 -3.07
C PHE A 75 -8.24 0.00 -3.86
N TYR A 76 -9.56 -0.04 -4.06
CA TYR A 76 -10.30 1.16 -4.47
C TYR A 76 -11.30 1.56 -3.40
N PHE A 77 -11.56 2.86 -3.33
CA PHE A 77 -12.54 3.45 -2.42
C PHE A 77 -13.75 3.93 -3.21
N ASP A 78 -14.92 3.41 -2.83
CA ASP A 78 -16.22 3.86 -3.29
C ASP A 78 -16.68 5.02 -2.40
N HIS A 79 -16.63 6.23 -2.94
CA HIS A 79 -16.97 7.46 -2.20
C HIS A 79 -18.46 7.53 -1.86
N GLN A 80 -19.34 7.00 -2.72
CA GLN A 80 -20.79 7.05 -2.52
C GLN A 80 -21.21 6.13 -1.37
N ASN A 81 -20.71 4.89 -1.36
CA ASN A 81 -21.08 3.88 -0.36
C ASN A 81 -20.17 3.87 0.86
N ARG A 82 -19.08 4.64 0.85
CA ARG A 82 -18.02 4.65 1.88
C ARG A 82 -17.49 3.24 2.18
N LYS A 83 -17.13 2.54 1.10
CA LYS A 83 -16.60 1.17 1.14
C LYS A 83 -15.20 1.12 0.53
N CYS A 84 -14.35 0.27 1.09
CA CYS A 84 -13.11 -0.12 0.42
C CYS A 84 -13.18 -1.55 -0.07
N HIS A 85 -12.68 -1.73 -1.28
CA HIS A 85 -12.51 -3.00 -1.91
C HIS A 85 -11.02 -3.31 -1.92
N LEU A 86 -10.58 -4.23 -1.07
CA LEU A 86 -9.19 -4.64 -0.92
C LEU A 86 -8.89 -5.73 -1.94
N LEU A 87 -7.86 -5.53 -2.77
CA LEU A 87 -7.56 -6.36 -3.92
C LEU A 87 -6.30 -7.21 -3.68
N PRO A 88 -6.36 -8.53 -3.94
CA PRO A 88 -5.19 -9.40 -3.91
C PRO A 88 -4.29 -9.26 -5.15
N PHE A 89 -4.76 -8.53 -6.16
CA PHE A 89 -4.09 -8.30 -7.45
C PHE A 89 -3.78 -6.82 -7.66
N ASP A 90 -2.83 -6.56 -8.54
CA ASP A 90 -2.45 -5.25 -9.07
C ASP A 90 -2.78 -5.22 -10.58
N ARG A 91 -2.56 -4.08 -11.25
CA ARG A 91 -2.82 -3.92 -12.70
C ARG A 91 -2.03 -4.84 -13.63
N PHE A 92 -1.14 -5.64 -13.06
CA PHE A 92 -0.14 -6.42 -13.77
C PHE A 92 -0.39 -7.93 -13.68
N MET A 93 -1.39 -8.34 -12.89
CA MET A 93 -1.91 -9.69 -12.89
C MET A 93 -2.62 -9.98 -14.22
N ASP A 94 -2.45 -11.18 -14.78
CA ASP A 94 -3.18 -11.58 -15.98
C ASP A 94 -4.69 -11.56 -15.74
N GLY A 95 -5.44 -11.01 -16.70
CA GLY A 95 -6.89 -10.76 -16.57
C GLY A 95 -7.27 -9.50 -15.79
N ALA A 96 -6.33 -8.84 -15.11
CA ALA A 96 -6.60 -7.58 -14.44
C ALA A 96 -6.67 -6.43 -15.45
N HIS A 97 -7.75 -5.64 -15.38
CA HIS A 97 -7.94 -4.47 -16.22
C HIS A 97 -8.48 -3.31 -15.41
N ARG A 98 -8.08 -2.10 -15.82
CA ARG A 98 -8.60 -0.85 -15.24
C ARG A 98 -9.90 -0.50 -15.93
N GLU A 99 -10.89 -0.14 -15.14
CA GLU A 99 -12.16 0.35 -15.62
C GLU A 99 -12.38 1.77 -15.08
N HIS A 100 -12.71 2.70 -15.97
CA HIS A 100 -13.09 4.05 -15.58
C HIS A 100 -14.46 4.02 -14.92
N ARG A 101 -14.54 4.51 -13.68
CA ARG A 101 -15.78 4.56 -12.92
C ARG A 101 -15.78 5.75 -11.96
N VAL A 102 -16.70 6.67 -12.20
CA VAL A 102 -16.83 7.92 -11.44
C VAL A 102 -17.09 7.62 -9.96
N ASN A 103 -16.45 8.36 -9.06
CA ASN A 103 -16.50 8.22 -7.60
C ASN A 103 -15.77 6.98 -7.05
N PHE A 104 -14.92 6.34 -7.87
CA PHE A 104 -14.04 5.25 -7.44
C PHE A 104 -12.60 5.73 -7.55
N ASP A 105 -11.87 5.76 -6.45
CA ASP A 105 -10.43 6.06 -6.49
C ASP A 105 -9.63 4.78 -6.24
N LEU A 106 -8.73 4.43 -7.18
CA LEU A 106 -7.82 3.30 -7.07
C LEU A 106 -6.50 3.71 -6.39
N TYR A 107 -6.02 2.86 -5.50
CA TYR A 107 -4.76 3.01 -4.78
C TYR A 107 -3.95 1.72 -4.89
N GLU A 108 -2.88 1.74 -5.65
CA GLU A 108 -1.98 0.59 -5.83
C GLU A 108 -0.72 0.75 -4.99
N LYS A 109 -0.29 -0.30 -4.28
CA LYS A 109 0.94 -0.25 -3.48
C LYS A 109 2.15 -0.09 -4.39
N LYS A 110 2.92 0.96 -4.13
CA LYS A 110 4.14 1.33 -4.87
C LYS A 110 5.15 0.18 -4.97
N ASP A 111 5.29 -0.62 -3.91
CA ASP A 111 6.24 -1.74 -3.86
C ASP A 111 6.01 -2.78 -4.97
N TYR A 112 4.75 -2.98 -5.40
CA TYR A 112 4.39 -3.97 -6.42
C TYR A 112 4.39 -3.39 -7.84
N VAL A 113 4.16 -2.08 -7.98
CA VAL A 113 3.93 -1.45 -9.29
C VAL A 113 5.08 -0.59 -9.80
N ARG A 114 6.06 -0.26 -8.94
CA ARG A 114 7.25 0.49 -9.35
C ARG A 114 8.23 -0.38 -10.12
N GLU A 115 8.92 0.27 -11.05
CA GLU A 115 9.99 -0.33 -11.86
C GLU A 115 11.39 0.03 -11.34
N CYS A 116 11.47 0.75 -10.21
CA CYS A 116 12.71 1.19 -9.58
C CYS A 116 12.77 0.84 -8.08
N ILE A 117 14.00 0.79 -7.55
CA ILE A 117 14.28 0.59 -6.12
C ILE A 117 14.64 1.91 -5.44
N ILE A 118 14.43 1.98 -4.12
CA ILE A 118 14.89 3.09 -3.27
C ILE A 118 15.86 2.51 -2.24
N GLY A 119 17.05 3.09 -2.12
CA GLY A 119 18.11 2.59 -1.24
C GLY A 119 18.51 1.16 -1.61
N SER A 120 18.52 0.25 -0.63
CA SER A 120 18.86 -1.16 -0.82
C SER A 120 17.80 -1.98 -1.56
N GLY A 121 16.60 -1.45 -1.78
CA GLY A 121 15.55 -2.18 -2.49
C GLY A 121 14.88 -3.30 -1.69
N VAL A 122 15.08 -3.40 -0.38
CA VAL A 122 14.46 -4.45 0.48
C VAL A 122 12.93 -4.51 0.41
N ASN A 123 12.28 -3.42 0.03
CA ASN A 123 10.82 -3.34 -0.13
C ASN A 123 10.35 -3.55 -1.58
N TYR A 124 11.26 -3.83 -2.52
CA TYR A 124 10.89 -4.06 -3.91
C TYR A 124 10.10 -5.37 -4.03
N LYS A 125 8.91 -5.29 -4.64
CA LYS A 125 8.02 -6.42 -4.94
C LYS A 125 7.51 -6.36 -6.38
N GLY A 126 8.26 -5.70 -7.26
CA GLY A 126 7.95 -5.60 -8.67
C GLY A 126 8.19 -6.92 -9.41
N ARG A 127 8.12 -6.90 -10.74
CA ARG A 127 8.04 -8.11 -11.58
C ARG A 127 9.31 -8.43 -12.36
N ARG A 128 10.45 -7.78 -12.06
CA ARG A 128 11.70 -8.11 -12.76
C ARG A 128 12.18 -9.51 -12.34
N ALA A 129 12.24 -10.40 -13.33
CA ALA A 129 12.65 -11.79 -13.19
C ALA A 129 13.85 -12.12 -14.11
N VAL A 130 14.74 -11.14 -14.30
CA VAL A 130 15.99 -11.30 -15.05
C VAL A 130 17.13 -10.65 -14.26
N THR A 131 18.30 -11.28 -14.29
CA THR A 131 19.52 -10.75 -13.66
C THR A 131 20.15 -9.63 -14.49
N LYS A 132 21.14 -8.95 -13.93
CA LYS A 132 21.94 -7.93 -14.64
C LYS A 132 22.60 -8.48 -15.91
N ALA A 133 22.91 -9.78 -15.95
CA ALA A 133 23.50 -10.46 -17.10
C ALA A 133 22.45 -11.02 -18.08
N ASN A 134 21.18 -10.62 -17.97
CA ASN A 134 20.06 -11.10 -18.78
C ASN A 134 19.76 -12.61 -18.64
N ILE A 135 20.11 -13.21 -17.51
CA ILE A 135 19.77 -14.60 -17.20
C ILE A 135 18.38 -14.62 -16.54
N PRO A 136 17.42 -15.47 -16.99
CA PRO A 136 16.14 -15.63 -16.33
C PRO A 136 16.29 -16.09 -14.87
N CYS A 137 15.49 -15.52 -13.97
CA CYS A 137 15.48 -15.95 -12.57
C CYS A 137 14.87 -17.34 -12.42
N GLN A 138 15.43 -18.15 -11.53
CA GLN A 138 14.78 -19.36 -11.01
C GLN A 138 13.56 -18.99 -10.17
N SER A 139 12.50 -19.80 -10.24
CA SER A 139 11.33 -19.63 -9.38
C SER A 139 11.70 -19.89 -7.92
N TRP A 140 11.29 -19.00 -7.01
CA TRP A 140 11.50 -19.18 -5.56
C TRP A 140 10.82 -20.43 -4.98
N THR A 141 9.90 -21.08 -5.71
CA THR A 141 9.25 -22.33 -5.28
C THR A 141 9.92 -23.58 -5.83
N GLU A 142 10.85 -23.44 -6.76
CA GLU A 142 11.56 -24.55 -7.39
C GLU A 142 12.96 -24.65 -6.79
N SER A 143 13.43 -25.84 -6.45
CA SER A 143 14.78 -26.07 -5.91
C SER A 143 15.80 -26.48 -6.98
N PHE A 144 15.43 -26.45 -8.26
CA PHE A 144 16.30 -26.75 -9.38
C PHE A 144 16.39 -25.52 -10.30
N PRO A 145 17.59 -25.17 -10.83
CA PRO A 145 18.88 -25.84 -10.68
C PRO A 145 19.64 -25.51 -9.39
N HIS A 146 19.22 -24.52 -8.59
CA HIS A 146 19.88 -24.17 -7.34
C HIS A 146 18.99 -24.51 -6.15
N GLU A 147 19.45 -25.37 -5.25
CA GLU A 147 18.67 -25.72 -4.05
C GLU A 147 18.58 -24.54 -3.06
N HIS A 148 17.39 -24.35 -2.50
CA HIS A 148 17.11 -23.38 -1.43
C HIS A 148 15.91 -23.85 -0.58
N THR A 149 15.80 -23.31 0.64
CA THR A 149 14.74 -23.61 1.62
C THR A 149 13.93 -22.39 2.04
#